data_AF-A0AA92NVR5-F1
#
_entry.id   AF-A0AA92NVR5-F1
#
_cell.length_a   1.000
_cell.length_b   1.000
_cell.length_c   1.000
_cell.angle_alpha   90.00
_cell.angle_beta   90.00
_cell.angle_gamma   90.00
#
_symmetry.space_group_name_H-M   'P 1'
#
loop_
_entity.id
_entity.type
_entity.pdbx_description
1 polymer ?
#
loop_
_entity_poly.entity_id
_entity_poly.type
_entity_poly.pdbx_seq_one_letter_code
_entity_poly.pdbx_strand_id
1 'polypeptide(L)'
;MRDSKKAVLYVVIIAALAEFLLGEDIDREGWEELSDALGMVGMDLNEVFTENDSLLFGFQKVCQEFGKMKITEEMIEELYVEDQLE
;
A
#
# COMPACT_ATOMS: atom_id res chain seq x y z
N MET A 1 -1.21 9.38 11.17
CA MET A 1 -2.27 9.01 10.21
C MET A 1 -3.28 8.12 10.94
N ARG A 2 -4.58 8.28 10.67
CA ARG A 2 -5.62 7.41 11.25
C ARG A 2 -5.55 6.01 10.64
N ASP A 3 -5.99 4.99 11.37
CA ASP A 3 -5.93 3.60 10.90
C ASP A 3 -6.81 3.37 9.66
N SER A 4 -7.95 4.05 9.55
CA SER A 4 -8.81 4.08 8.34
C SER A 4 -8.05 4.52 7.10
N LYS A 5 -7.33 5.65 7.18
CA LYS A 5 -6.48 6.16 6.08
C LYS A 5 -5.31 5.24 5.78
N LYS A 6 -4.72 4.62 6.81
CA LYS A 6 -3.66 3.63 6.63
C LYS A 6 -4.17 2.39 5.87
N ALA A 7 -5.39 1.93 6.16
CA ALA A 7 -6.02 0.82 5.44
C ALA A 7 -6.24 1.15 3.95
N VAL A 8 -6.74 2.36 3.64
CA VAL A 8 -6.88 2.83 2.25
C VAL A 8 -5.53 2.88 1.56
N LEU A 9 -4.49 3.39 2.23
CA LEU A 9 -3.16 3.49 1.64
C LEU A 9 -2.57 2.11 1.31
N TYR A 10 -2.79 1.09 2.14
CA TYR A 10 -2.44 -0.29 1.80
C TYR A 10 -3.12 -0.76 0.51
N VAL A 11 -4.40 -0.44 0.30
CA VAL A 11 -5.12 -0.80 -0.93
C VAL A 11 -4.49 -0.15 -2.15
N VAL A 12 -4.12 1.13 -2.06
CA VAL A 12 -3.44 1.87 -3.14
C VAL A 12 -2.10 1.23 -3.48
N ILE A 13 -1.28 0.92 -2.47
CA ILE A 13 0.02 0.25 -2.67
C ILE A 13 -0.17 -1.11 -3.34
N ILE A 14 -1.15 -1.90 -2.88
CA ILE A 14 -1.45 -3.22 -3.45
C ILE A 14 -1.89 -3.10 -4.91
N ALA A 15 -2.71 -2.10 -5.25
CA ALA A 15 -3.15 -1.86 -6.62
C ALA A 15 -1.97 -1.52 -7.54
N ALA A 16 -1.11 -0.57 -7.14
CA ALA A 16 0.08 -0.19 -7.90
C ALA A 16 1.02 -1.39 -8.14
N LEU A 17 1.28 -2.17 -7.08
CA LEU A 17 2.11 -3.38 -7.21
C LEU A 17 1.48 -4.44 -8.12
N ALA A 18 0.15 -4.55 -8.16
CA ALA A 18 -0.54 -5.46 -9.07
C ALA A 18 -0.40 -5.02 -10.53
N GLU A 19 -0.47 -3.72 -10.82
CA GLU A 19 -0.25 -3.17 -12.16
C GLU A 19 1.18 -3.48 -12.65
N PHE A 20 2.19 -3.29 -11.79
CA PHE A 20 3.58 -3.63 -12.13
C PHE A 20 3.76 -5.14 -12.38
N LEU A 21 3.08 -6.00 -11.61
CA LEU A 21 3.09 -7.45 -11.85
C LEU A 21 2.43 -7.85 -13.17
N LEU A 22 1.50 -7.05 -13.68
CA LEU A 22 0.86 -7.24 -14.98
C LEU A 22 1.69 -6.71 -16.15
N GLY A 23 2.87 -6.14 -15.87
CA GLY A 23 3.83 -5.69 -16.87
C GLY A 23 3.69 -4.22 -17.24
N GLU A 24 3.03 -3.40 -16.42
CA GLU A 24 3.16 -1.95 -16.55
C GLU A 24 4.59 -1.53 -16.16
N ASP A 25 5.23 -0.74 -17.03
CA ASP A 25 6.55 -0.21 -16.78
C ASP A 25 6.47 0.83 -15.65
N ILE A 26 7.25 0.61 -14.60
CA ILE A 26 7.42 1.57 -13.52
C ILE A 26 8.66 2.42 -13.80
N ASP A 27 8.44 3.71 -13.99
CA ASP A 27 9.54 4.66 -14.11
C ASP A 27 10.10 5.00 -12.72
N ARG A 28 11.10 5.88 -12.71
CA ARG A 28 11.74 6.30 -11.47
C ARG A 28 10.78 7.02 -10.53
N GLU A 29 9.85 7.83 -11.07
CA GLU A 29 8.90 8.59 -10.29
C GLU A 29 7.92 7.64 -9.59
N GLY A 30 7.41 6.63 -10.31
CA GLY A 30 6.56 5.59 -9.71
C GLY A 30 7.24 4.79 -8.60
N TRP A 31 8.55 4.52 -8.70
CA TRP A 31 9.32 3.90 -7.62
C TRP A 31 9.48 4.83 -6.40
N GLU A 32 9.69 6.13 -6.62
CA GLU A 32 9.79 7.12 -5.54
C GLU A 32 8.44 7.27 -4.82
N GLU A 33 7.33 7.33 -5.57
CA GLU A 33 5.97 7.37 -5.00
C GLU A 33 5.62 6.10 -4.22
N LEU A 34 5.96 4.92 -4.76
CA LEU A 34 5.78 3.64 -4.06
C LEU A 34 6.59 3.61 -2.76
N SER A 35 7.84 4.09 -2.80
CA SER A 35 8.71 4.19 -1.62
C SER A 35 8.08 5.07 -0.54
N ASP A 36 7.58 6.25 -0.92
CA ASP A 36 6.94 7.18 0.00
C ASP A 36 5.65 6.59 0.60
N ALA A 37 4.81 5.95 -0.22
CA ALA A 37 3.58 5.30 0.23
C ALA A 37 3.87 4.14 1.20
N LEU A 38 4.88 3.31 0.92
CA LEU A 38 5.36 2.27 1.84
C LEU A 38 5.85 2.89 3.16
N GLY A 39 6.62 3.97 3.09
CA GLY A 39 7.10 4.70 4.26
C GLY A 39 5.96 5.21 5.14
N MET A 40 4.88 5.71 4.54
CA MET A 40 3.68 6.16 5.26
C MET A 40 2.94 5.03 6.00
N VAL A 41 3.01 3.78 5.51
CA VAL A 41 2.47 2.62 6.23
C VAL A 41 3.47 1.98 7.21
N GLY A 42 4.70 2.50 7.26
CA GLY A 42 5.77 2.05 8.15
C GLY A 42 6.58 0.87 7.59
N MET A 43 6.68 0.76 6.27
CA MET A 43 7.48 -0.24 5.56
C MET A 43 8.60 0.46 4.78
N ASP A 44 9.81 -0.08 4.83
CA ASP A 44 10.93 0.42 4.01
C ASP A 44 10.97 -0.31 2.67
N LEU A 45 11.17 0.43 1.57
CA LEU A 45 11.24 -0.16 0.23
C LEU A 45 12.28 -1.28 0.14
N ASN A 46 13.46 -1.12 0.75
CA ASN A 46 14.53 -2.13 0.72
C ASN A 46 14.23 -3.35 1.59
N GLU A 47 13.36 -3.20 2.59
CA GLU A 47 12.85 -4.35 3.33
C GLU A 47 11.82 -5.13 2.52
N VAL A 48 11.09 -4.46 1.61
CA VAL A 48 10.05 -5.06 0.77
C VAL A 48 10.63 -5.68 -0.50
N PHE A 49 11.62 -5.02 -1.10
CA PHE A 49 12.30 -5.43 -2.32
C PHE A 49 13.82 -5.33 -2.11
N THR A 50 14.53 -6.45 -2.18
CA THR A 50 15.99 -6.43 -2.39
C THR A 50 16.30 -6.47 -3.89
N GLU A 51 17.52 -6.11 -4.27
CA GLU A 51 18.00 -5.99 -5.67
C GLU A 51 17.77 -7.24 -6.54
N ASN A 52 17.51 -8.41 -5.92
CA ASN A 52 17.25 -9.68 -6.60
C ASN A 52 15.88 -10.28 -6.27
N ASP A 53 15.03 -9.60 -5.51
CA ASP A 53 13.72 -10.12 -5.15
C ASP A 53 12.73 -9.98 -6.31
N SER A 54 11.87 -10.99 -6.44
CA SER A 54 10.71 -10.89 -7.30
C SER A 54 9.74 -9.85 -6.73
N LEU A 55 9.20 -8.98 -7.60
CA LEU A 55 8.06 -8.10 -7.27
C LEU A 55 6.92 -8.86 -6.60
N LEU A 56 6.73 -10.14 -6.95
CA LEU A 56 5.68 -10.99 -6.38
C LEU A 56 5.90 -11.24 -4.89
N PHE A 57 7.14 -11.34 -4.42
CA PHE A 57 7.44 -11.48 -3.00
C PHE A 57 7.17 -10.19 -2.23
N GLY A 58 7.53 -9.03 -2.79
CA GLY A 58 7.19 -7.75 -2.17
C GLY A 58 5.68 -7.51 -2.12
N PHE A 59 4.96 -7.81 -3.20
CA PHE A 59 3.49 -7.81 -3.22
C PHE A 59 2.91 -8.70 -2.11
N GLN A 60 3.36 -9.94 -2.02
CA GLN A 60 2.93 -10.86 -0.96
C GLN A 60 3.19 -10.28 0.43
N LYS A 61 4.36 -9.69 0.68
CA LYS A 61 4.72 -9.10 1.97
C LYS A 61 3.78 -7.95 2.34
N VAL A 62 3.49 -7.05 1.39
CA VAL A 62 2.53 -5.95 1.61
C VAL A 62 1.13 -6.49 1.92
N CYS A 63 0.65 -7.48 1.16
CA CYS A 63 -0.64 -8.12 1.46
C CYS A 63 -0.68 -8.79 2.84
N GLN A 64 0.43 -9.40 3.27
CA GLN A 64 0.53 -10.01 4.59
C GLN A 64 0.50 -8.95 5.70
N GLU A 65 1.20 -7.83 5.56
CA GLU A 65 1.12 -6.72 6.53
C GLU A 65 -0.28 -6.12 6.59
N PHE A 66 -0.91 -5.89 5.43
CA PHE A 66 -2.31 -5.44 5.38
C PHE A 66 -3.25 -6.44 6.06
N GLY A 67 -3.06 -7.75 5.83
CA GLY A 67 -3.86 -8.81 6.45
C GLY A 67 -3.75 -8.91 7.97
N LYS A 68 -2.74 -8.29 8.60
CA LYS A 68 -2.65 -8.17 10.07
C LYS A 68 -3.55 -7.06 10.62
N MET A 69 -4.01 -6.14 9.77
CA MET A 69 -4.86 -5.03 10.17
C MET A 69 -6.29 -5.52 10.44
N LYS A 70 -6.83 -5.18 11.61
CA LYS A 70 -8.23 -5.45 11.94
C LYS A 70 -9.09 -4.29 11.46
N ILE A 71 -9.79 -4.47 10.34
CA ILE A 71 -10.78 -3.49 9.88
C ILE A 71 -11.99 -3.52 10.83
N THR A 72 -12.37 -2.34 11.33
CA THR A 72 -13.48 -2.17 12.28
C THR A 72 -14.60 -1.33 11.66
N GLU A 73 -15.81 -1.40 12.23
CA GLU A 73 -16.95 -0.58 11.78
C GLU A 73 -16.66 0.93 11.91
N GLU A 74 -16.03 1.36 13.01
CA GLU A 74 -15.63 2.76 13.22
C GLU A 74 -14.73 3.27 12.08
N MET A 75 -13.75 2.47 11.64
CA MET A 75 -12.89 2.85 10.51
C MET A 75 -13.68 3.03 9.21
N ILE A 76 -14.71 2.22 8.99
CA ILE A 76 -15.57 2.31 7.80
C ILE A 76 -16.46 3.56 7.89
N GLU A 77 -17.04 3.84 9.05
CA GLU A 77 -17.81 5.06 9.30
C GLU A 77 -16.98 6.32 9.11
N GLU A 78 -15.72 6.33 9.57
CA GLU A 78 -14.80 7.44 9.35
C GLU A 78 -14.59 7.75 7.87
N LEU A 79 -14.45 6.72 7.03
CA LEU A 79 -14.28 6.88 5.57
C LEU A 79 -15.55 7.43 4.93
N TYR A 80 -16.73 6.95 5.33
CA TYR A 80 -17.99 7.47 4.79
C TYR A 80 -18.28 8.93 5.16
N VAL A 81 -17.88 9.36 6.36
CA VAL A 81 -18.02 10.76 6.76
C VAL A 81 -17.09 11.67 5.96
N GLU A 82 -15.87 11.22 5.66
CA GLU A 82 -14.95 11.96 4.79
C GLU A 82 -15.49 12.06 3.35
N ASP A 83 -16.01 10.98 2.77
CA ASP A 83 -16.60 10.96 1.42
C ASP A 83 -17.83 11.89 1.26
N GLN A 84 -18.51 12.26 2.35
CA GLN A 84 -19.66 13.17 2.33
C GLN A 84 -19.28 14.65 2.53
N LEU A 85 -18.02 14.93 2.84
CA LEU A 85 -17.50 16.29 3.07
C LEU A 85 -16.73 16.83 1.85
N GLU A 86 -16.46 16.00 0.84
CA GLU A 86 -15.97 16.37 -0.50
C GLU A 86 -17.12 16.61 -1.49
#